data_AF-A0A251T9K4-F1
#
_entry.id   AF-A0A251T9K4-F1
#
_cell.length_a   1.000
_cell.length_b   1.000
_cell.length_c   1.000
_cell.angle_alpha   90.00
_cell.angle_beta   90.00
_cell.angle_gamma   90.00
#
_symmetry.space_group_name_H-M   'P 1'
#
loop_
_entity.id
_entity.type
_entity.pdbx_description
1 polymer ?
#
loop_
_entity_poly.entity_id
_entity_poly.type
_entity_poly.pdbx_seq_one_letter_code
_entity_poly.pdbx_strand_id
1 'polypeptide(L)'
;MEECTQEYIKNIRARHNGNWMCGLCEEAVKDEMVRSERLIDKEEAMTHHMNFCRKSTSPDPPLSLAIDLIEAMRRFIWRGLDSPRPSML
;
A
#
# COMPACT_ATOMS: atom_id res chain seq x y z
N MET A 1 -10.71 8.43 7.91
CA MET A 1 -10.25 7.28 7.11
C MET A 1 -10.67 7.57 5.69
N GLU A 2 -9.74 7.61 4.74
CA GLU A 2 -10.14 7.70 3.33
C GLU A 2 -10.84 6.39 2.96
N GLU A 3 -12.06 6.49 2.43
CA GLU A 3 -12.80 5.31 2.00
C GLU A 3 -12.17 4.78 0.72
N CYS A 4 -11.65 3.55 0.77
CA CYS A 4 -11.09 2.85 -0.39
C CYS A 4 -12.22 2.36 -1.33
N THR A 5 -13.01 3.29 -1.84
CA THR A 5 -14.13 2.99 -2.76
C THR A 5 -13.61 2.80 -4.19
N GLN A 6 -14.37 2.09 -5.02
CA GLN A 6 -14.02 1.92 -6.44
C GLN A 6 -13.96 3.26 -7.18
N GLU A 7 -14.79 4.23 -6.79
CA GLU A 7 -14.77 5.57 -7.36
C GLU A 7 -13.52 6.34 -6.96
N TYR A 8 -13.12 6.27 -5.69
CA TYR A 8 -11.84 6.81 -5.24
C TYR A 8 -10.68 6.22 -6.05
N ILE A 9 -10.66 4.89 -6.25
CA ILE A 9 -9.61 4.23 -7.03
C ILE A 9 -9.56 4.71 -8.47
N LYS A 10 -10.72 4.84 -9.12
CA LYS A 10 -10.81 5.37 -10.49
C LYS A 10 -10.29 6.80 -10.57
N ASN A 11 -10.65 7.65 -9.61
CA ASN A 11 -10.23 9.03 -9.56
C ASN A 11 -8.71 9.16 -9.39
N ILE A 12 -8.09 8.36 -8.54
CA ILE A 12 -6.63 8.31 -8.40
C ILE A 12 -5.99 7.93 -9.73
N ARG A 13 -6.42 6.82 -10.35
CA ARG A 13 -5.84 6.38 -11.62
C ARG A 13 -6.01 7.41 -12.73
N ALA A 14 -7.15 8.10 -12.80
CA ALA A 14 -7.38 9.16 -13.79
C ALA A 14 -6.42 10.34 -13.64
N ARG A 15 -6.02 10.69 -12.41
CA ARG A 15 -5.10 11.81 -12.11
C ARG A 15 -3.63 11.47 -12.36
N HIS A 16 -3.29 10.19 -12.43
CA HIS A 16 -1.92 9.68 -12.41
C HIS A 16 -1.62 8.75 -13.60
N ASN A 17 -2.13 9.08 -14.79
CA ASN A 17 -1.84 8.35 -16.03
C ASN A 17 -2.14 6.84 -15.93
N GLY A 18 -3.21 6.48 -15.23
CA GLY A 18 -3.62 5.09 -14.98
C GLY A 18 -2.92 4.40 -13.81
N ASN A 19 -1.92 5.05 -13.20
CA ASN A 19 -1.15 4.48 -12.09
C ASN A 19 -1.87 4.65 -10.75
N TRP A 20 -1.61 3.70 -9.85
CA TRP A 20 -1.98 3.84 -8.45
C TRP A 20 -0.86 4.57 -7.70
N MET A 21 -1.23 5.60 -6.93
CA MET A 21 -0.32 6.40 -6.12
C MET A 21 -0.95 6.63 -4.75
N CYS A 22 -0.21 6.40 -3.68
CA CYS A 22 -0.67 6.77 -2.34
C CYS A 22 -0.42 8.26 -2.07
N GLY A 23 -1.11 8.83 -1.09
CA GLY A 23 -0.99 10.26 -0.77
C GLY A 23 0.45 10.72 -0.46
N LEU A 24 1.28 9.87 0.15
CA LEU A 24 2.68 10.21 0.42
C LEU A 24 3.55 10.26 -0.85
N CYS A 25 3.32 9.34 -1.79
CA CYS A 25 4.00 9.36 -3.09
C CYS A 25 3.56 10.57 -3.91
N GLU A 26 2.29 11.00 -3.80
CA GLU A 26 1.82 12.20 -4.47
C GLU A 26 2.56 13.46 -3.97
N GLU A 27 2.70 13.62 -2.65
CA GLU A 27 3.46 14.73 -2.09
C GLU A 27 4.94 14.68 -2.45
N ALA A 28 5.55 13.49 -2.48
CA ALA A 28 6.93 13.33 -2.89
C ALA A 28 7.16 13.70 -4.36
N VAL A 29 6.26 13.31 -5.26
CA VAL A 29 6.31 13.71 -6.68
C VAL A 29 6.16 15.22 -6.84
N LYS A 30 5.24 15.85 -6.09
CA LYS A 30 5.11 17.32 -6.08
C LYS A 30 6.40 18.01 -5.61
N ASP A 31 7.03 17.50 -4.56
CA ASP A 31 8.30 18.02 -4.05
C ASP A 31 9.42 17.85 -5.09
N GLU A 32 9.51 16.69 -5.75
CA GLU A 32 10.50 16.42 -6.80
C GLU A 32 10.37 17.38 -7.99
N MET A 33 9.14 17.67 -8.43
CA MET A 33 8.89 18.65 -9.49
C MET A 33 9.36 20.06 -9.13
N VAL A 34 9.26 20.46 -7.85
CA VAL A 34 9.67 21.79 -7.37
C VAL A 34 11.17 21.87 -7.12
N ARG A 35 11.79 20.78 -6.66
CA ARG A 35 13.21 20.75 -6.26
C ARG A 35 14.18 20.39 -7.37
N SER A 36 13.68 19.82 -8.46
CA SER A 36 14.52 19.45 -9.59
C SER A 36 15.19 20.68 -10.21
N GLU A 37 16.52 20.62 -10.40
CA GLU A 37 17.31 21.67 -11.03
C GLU A 37 16.87 21.96 -12.47
N ARG A 38 16.28 20.95 -13.13
CA ARG A 38 15.63 21.04 -14.43
C ARG A 38 14.13 20.99 -14.24
N LEU A 39 13.38 21.81 -14.99
CA LEU A 39 11.94 21.65 -15.10
C LEU A 39 11.65 20.27 -15.70
N ILE A 40 11.14 19.37 -14.87
CA ILE A 40 10.62 18.07 -15.26
C ILE A 40 9.10 18.12 -15.22
N ASP A 41 8.46 17.45 -16.16
CA ASP A 41 7.00 17.35 -16.12
C ASP A 41 6.54 16.34 -15.05
N LYS A 42 5.23 16.33 -14.80
CA LYS A 42 4.62 15.44 -13.80
C LYS A 42 4.88 13.97 -14.12
N GLU A 43 4.88 13.58 -15.39
CA GLU A 43 5.01 12.18 -15.81
C GLU A 43 6.45 11.69 -15.63
N GLU A 44 7.44 12.53 -15.93
CA GLU A 44 8.87 12.31 -15.69
C GLU A 44 9.15 12.15 -14.19
N ALA A 45 8.66 13.07 -13.36
CA ALA A 45 8.78 12.98 -11.89
C ALA A 45 8.11 11.72 -11.33
N MET A 46 6.90 11.38 -11.81
CA MET A 46 6.22 10.16 -11.41
C MET A 46 7.01 8.90 -11.77
N THR A 47 7.61 8.86 -12.96
CA THR A 47 8.40 7.72 -13.44
C THR A 47 9.65 7.52 -12.59
N HIS A 48 10.35 8.61 -12.26
CA HIS A 48 11.51 8.59 -11.37
C HIS A 48 11.14 8.05 -9.99
N HIS A 49 10.09 8.62 -9.39
CA HIS A 49 9.62 8.23 -8.07
C HIS A 49 9.15 6.77 -8.02
N MET A 50 8.39 6.30 -9.01
CA MET A 50 7.92 4.90 -9.06
C MET A 50 9.08 3.91 -9.19
N ASN A 51 10.09 4.25 -9.99
CA ASN A 51 11.29 3.43 -10.11
C ASN A 51 12.08 3.38 -8.80
N PHE A 52 12.14 4.47 -8.06
CA PHE A 52 12.71 4.51 -6.72
C PHE A 52 11.92 3.64 -5.74
N CYS A 53 10.60 3.85 -5.64
CA CYS A 53 9.73 3.09 -4.74
C CYS A 53 9.79 1.59 -5.02
N ARG A 54 9.73 1.16 -6.29
CA ARG A 54 9.85 -0.26 -6.67
C ARG A 54 11.15 -0.91 -6.19
N LYS A 55 12.26 -0.16 -6.14
CA LYS A 55 13.54 -0.67 -5.63
C LYS A 55 13.56 -0.76 -4.10
N SER A 56 12.80 0.10 -3.42
CA SER A 56 12.69 0.12 -1.95
C SER A 56 11.63 -0.83 -1.39
N THR A 57 10.67 -1.27 -2.21
CA THR A 57 9.65 -2.23 -1.78
C THR A 57 10.31 -3.58 -1.52
N SER A 58 10.17 -4.10 -0.31
CA SER A 58 10.53 -5.49 -0.01
C SER A 58 9.77 -6.41 -0.98
N PRO A 59 10.41 -7.43 -1.57
CA PRO A 59 9.69 -8.38 -2.40
C PRO A 59 8.51 -8.94 -1.62
N ASP A 60 7.38 -9.14 -2.30
CA ASP A 60 6.23 -9.80 -1.69
C ASP A 60 6.70 -11.14 -1.11
N PRO A 61 6.28 -11.48 0.12
CA PRO A 61 6.55 -12.80 0.65
C PRO A 61 6.02 -13.84 -0.33
N PRO A 62 6.69 -15.01 -0.48
CA PRO A 62 6.18 -16.09 -1.30
C PRO A 62 4.70 -16.35 -0.98
N LEU A 63 3.87 -16.59 -1.99
CA LEU A 63 2.42 -16.81 -1.80
C LEU A 63 2.14 -17.89 -0.74
N SER A 64 2.99 -18.92 -0.67
CA SER A 64 2.94 -19.95 0.36
C SER A 64 3.07 -19.38 1.77
N LEU A 65 4.04 -18.50 2.03
CA LEU A 65 4.23 -17.85 3.32
C LEU A 65 3.03 -16.97 3.71
N ALA A 66 2.45 -16.26 2.75
CA ALA A 66 1.24 -15.46 2.99
C ALA A 66 0.04 -16.34 3.36
N ILE A 67 -0.15 -17.47 2.65
CA ILE A 67 -1.21 -18.45 2.94
C ILE A 67 -1.01 -19.07 4.32
N ASP A 68 0.21 -19.52 4.63
CA ASP A 68 0.56 -20.14 5.92
C ASP A 68 0.30 -19.17 7.08
N LEU A 69 0.65 -17.89 6.91
CA LEU A 69 0.39 -16.86 7.91
C LEU A 69 -1.11 -16.63 8.11
N ILE A 70 -1.88 -16.54 7.02
CA ILE A 70 -3.35 -16.39 7.09
C ILE A 70 -3.97 -17.59 7.82
N GLU A 71 -3.53 -18.81 7.52
CA GLU A 71 -4.01 -20.01 8.20
C GLU A 71 -3.64 -20.03 9.69
N ALA A 72 -2.39 -19.68 10.02
CA ALA A 72 -1.93 -19.60 11.39
C ALA A 72 -2.73 -18.57 12.20
N MET A 73 -2.97 -17.39 11.61
CA MET A 73 -3.78 -16.34 12.23
C MET A 73 -5.23 -16.78 12.43
N ARG A 74 -5.84 -17.42 11.42
CA ARG A 74 -7.18 -18.01 11.56
C ARG A 74 -7.21 -18.97 12.74
N ARG A 75 -6.29 -19.94 12.81
CA ARG A 75 -6.22 -20.92 13.91
C ARG A 75 -6.06 -20.24 15.28
N PHE A 76 -5.27 -19.17 15.36
CA PHE A 76 -5.11 -18.42 16.61
C PHE A 76 -6.42 -17.75 17.06
N ILE A 77 -7.11 -17.08 16.13
CA ILE A 77 -8.40 -16.44 16.39
C ILE A 77 -9.43 -17.47 16.84
N TRP A 78 -9.57 -18.59 16.10
CA TRP A 78 -10.53 -19.65 16.44
C TRP A 78 -10.22 -20.26 17.82
N ARG A 79 -8.96 -20.56 18.13
CA ARG A 79 -8.58 -21.06 19.47
C ARG A 79 -8.85 -20.07 20.60
N GLY A 80 -8.74 -18.77 20.34
CA GLY A 80 -9.08 -17.74 21.32
C GLY A 80 -10.60 -17.65 21.57
N LEU A 81 -11.42 -17.89 20.54
CA LEU A 81 -12.88 -17.89 20.64
C LEU A 81 -13.43 -19.17 21.29
N ASP A 82 -12.79 -20.31 21.03
CA ASP A 82 -13.15 -21.61 21.61
C ASP A 82 -12.60 -21.81 23.05
N SER A 83 -11.84 -20.84 23.56
CA SER A 83 -11.35 -20.88 24.95
C SER A 83 -12.52 -20.68 25.92
N PRO A 84 -12.78 -21.62 26.85
CA PRO A 84 -13.79 -21.42 27.88
C PRO A 84 -13.46 -20.14 28.65
N ARG A 85 -14.45 -19.27 28.86
CA ARG A 85 -14.29 -18.13 29.77
C ARG A 85 -13.84 -18.68 31.12
N PRO A 86 -12.78 -18.13 31.75
CA PRO A 86 -12.42 -18.54 33.09
C PRO A 86 -13.66 -18.35 33.97
N SER A 87 -14.19 -19.44 34.50
CA SER A 87 -15.21 -19.38 35.53
C SER A 87 -14.58 -18.64 36.71
N MET A 88 -14.99 -17.38 36.90
CA MET A 88 -14.70 -16.64 38.13
C MET A 88 -15.43 -17.38 39.26
N LEU A 89 -14.70 -18.24 39.97
CA LEU A 89 -15.04 -18.69 41.32
C LEU A 89 -14.49 -17.68 42.31
#